data_AF-A0A1F9B7D6-F1
#
_entry.id   AF-A0A1F9B7D6-F1
#
_cell.length_a   1.000
_cell.length_b   1.000
_cell.length_c   1.000
_cell.angle_alpha   90.00
_cell.angle_beta   90.00
_cell.angle_gamma   90.00
#
_symmetry.space_group_name_H-M   'P 1'
#
loop_
_entity.id
_entity.type
_entity.pdbx_description
1 polymer ?
#
loop_
_entity_poly.entity_id
_entity_poly.type
_entity_poly.pdbx_seq_one_letter_code
_entity_poly.pdbx_strand_id
1 'polypeptide(L)'
;MAKRYKPEGKGNEKECYFCWDTLREMKENGVEFWAADEYKKLQIAEIDERTRNIYMVCRQTGKITWPLSFKKLEQVHARIHQGSLGLSAYEIEKLIPTWGNYLTGLLRFLGCRHCKNS
;
A
#
# COMPACT_ATOMS: atom_id res chain seq x y z
N MET A 1 -12.79 16.49 9.81
CA MET A 1 -11.74 16.82 8.82
C MET A 1 -10.73 15.68 8.80
N ALA A 2 -10.51 15.01 7.66
CA ALA A 2 -9.49 13.97 7.56
C ALA A 2 -8.09 14.63 7.53
N LYS A 3 -7.24 14.31 8.51
CA LYS A 3 -5.84 14.74 8.48
C LYS A 3 -5.16 14.05 7.29
N ARG A 4 -4.61 14.83 6.37
CA ARG A 4 -3.81 14.32 5.26
C ARG A 4 -2.50 13.80 5.85
N TYR A 5 -2.33 12.49 5.96
CA TYR A 5 -1.07 11.88 6.42
C TYR A 5 0.05 12.41 5.52
N LYS A 6 0.97 13.15 6.14
CA LYS A 6 2.27 13.51 5.58
C LYS A 6 3.28 12.81 6.48
N PRO A 7 4.04 11.82 5.98
CA PRO A 7 5.20 11.36 6.72
C PRO A 7 6.17 12.54 6.90
N GLU A 8 6.83 12.64 8.06
CA GLU A 8 7.77 13.73 8.34
C GLU A 8 9.12 13.48 7.65
N GLY A 9 9.13 13.59 6.31
CA GLY A 9 10.32 13.34 5.50
C GLY A 9 10.29 13.93 4.08
N LYS A 10 11.31 14.77 3.78
CA LYS A 10 11.97 14.92 2.46
C LYS A 10 11.34 15.90 1.44
N GLY A 11 10.03 15.81 1.18
CA GLY A 11 9.16 16.79 0.48
C GLY A 11 9.17 16.96 -1.06
N ASN A 12 10.11 16.40 -1.84
CA ASN A 12 10.46 16.95 -3.18
C ASN A 12 9.82 16.27 -4.44
N GLU A 13 8.53 16.50 -4.70
CA GLU A 13 7.73 16.26 -5.96
C GLU A 13 7.80 14.90 -6.70
N LYS A 14 8.67 13.98 -6.31
CA LYS A 14 8.92 12.64 -6.92
C LYS A 14 8.78 11.49 -5.91
N GLU A 15 8.32 11.77 -4.71
CA GLU A 15 8.52 10.87 -3.56
C GLU A 15 7.45 9.79 -3.45
N CYS A 16 7.91 8.54 -3.47
CA CYS A 16 7.21 7.40 -2.93
C CYS A 16 7.70 7.19 -1.48
N TYR A 17 6.77 7.11 -0.53
CA TYR A 17 7.06 6.91 0.90
C TYR A 17 6.97 5.43 1.32
N PHE A 18 7.10 4.49 0.38
CA PHE A 18 7.03 3.07 0.71
C PHE A 18 8.30 2.59 1.44
N CYS A 19 8.18 2.37 2.76
CA CYS A 19 9.13 1.60 3.56
C CYS A 19 8.40 0.88 4.70
N TRP A 20 9.12 0.06 5.49
CA TRP A 20 8.53 -0.66 6.63
C TRP A 20 7.98 0.30 7.68
N ASP A 21 8.76 1.32 8.04
CA ASP A 21 8.44 2.29 9.08
C ASP A 21 7.18 3.10 8.78
N THR A 22 7.01 3.56 7.53
CA THR A 22 5.77 4.21 7.08
C THR A 22 4.54 3.30 7.23
N LEU A 23 4.65 2.00 6.99
CA LEU A 23 3.52 1.08 7.23
C LEU A 23 3.20 0.93 8.73
N ARG A 24 4.22 0.98 9.60
CA ARG A 24 4.04 0.96 11.06
C ARG A 24 3.38 2.24 11.56
N GLU A 25 3.88 3.40 11.14
CA GLU A 25 3.25 4.70 11.41
C GLU A 25 1.80 4.75 10.91
N MET A 26 1.52 4.20 9.72
CA MET A 26 0.17 4.14 9.17
C MET A 26 -0.78 3.27 10.03
N LYS A 27 -0.29 2.16 10.60
CA LYS A 27 -1.04 1.34 11.56
C LYS A 27 -1.29 2.12 12.85
N GLU A 28 -0.24 2.68 13.46
CA GLU A 28 -0.30 3.38 14.76
C GLU A 28 -1.18 4.62 14.73
N ASN A 29 -1.08 5.43 13.65
CA ASN A 29 -1.93 6.60 13.45
C ASN A 29 -3.31 6.27 12.86
N GLY A 30 -3.61 4.98 12.62
CA GLY A 30 -4.88 4.52 12.07
C GLY A 30 -5.22 5.10 10.70
N VAL A 31 -4.22 5.29 9.83
CA VAL A 31 -4.36 5.97 8.53
C VAL A 31 -5.32 5.21 7.61
N GLU A 32 -6.36 5.89 7.15
CA GLU A 32 -7.29 5.38 6.13
C GLU A 32 -6.85 5.79 4.72
N PHE A 33 -6.91 4.85 3.79
CA PHE A 33 -6.65 5.05 2.36
C PHE A 33 -7.73 4.37 1.51
N TRP A 34 -7.87 4.78 0.25
CA TRP A 34 -8.85 4.17 -0.66
C TRP A 34 -8.30 2.90 -1.31
N ALA A 35 -9.18 1.91 -1.55
CA ALA A 35 -8.90 0.78 -2.42
C ALA A 35 -8.79 1.24 -3.89
N ALA A 36 -8.31 0.36 -4.78
CA ALA A 36 -8.22 0.67 -6.22
C ALA A 36 -9.57 0.97 -6.88
N ASP A 37 -10.65 0.41 -6.32
CA ASP A 37 -12.04 0.64 -6.71
C ASP A 37 -12.60 2.00 -6.26
N GLU A 38 -11.86 2.76 -5.46
CA GLU A 38 -12.21 4.07 -4.87
C GLU A 38 -13.54 4.09 -4.06
N TYR A 39 -14.14 2.92 -3.82
CA TYR A 39 -15.39 2.75 -3.11
C TYR A 39 -15.16 2.31 -1.65
N LYS A 40 -14.14 1.47 -1.42
CA LYS A 40 -13.80 0.96 -0.08
C LYS A 40 -12.66 1.75 0.54
N LYS A 41 -12.77 1.97 1.85
CA LYS A 41 -11.70 2.50 2.69
C LYS A 41 -10.98 1.35 3.38
N LEU A 42 -9.67 1.41 3.33
CA LEU A 42 -8.75 0.43 3.88
C LEU A 42 -7.89 1.09 4.95
N GLN A 43 -7.41 0.28 5.88
CA GLN A 43 -6.51 0.66 6.96
C GLN A 43 -5.61 -0.54 7.25
N ILE A 44 -4.37 -0.31 7.66
CA ILE A 44 -3.51 -1.40 8.15
C ILE A 44 -4.00 -1.76 9.56
N ALA A 45 -4.53 -2.98 9.70
CA ALA A 45 -5.08 -3.47 10.96
C ALA A 45 -3.97 -4.01 11.87
N GLU A 46 -3.08 -4.82 11.30
CA GLU A 46 -2.01 -5.48 12.03
C GLU A 46 -0.74 -5.57 11.19
N ILE A 47 0.38 -5.58 11.91
CA ILE A 47 1.72 -5.83 11.39
C ILE A 47 2.37 -6.77 12.41
N ASP A 48 2.82 -7.94 11.94
CA ASP A 48 3.63 -8.89 12.69
C ASP A 48 5.10 -8.60 12.37
N GLU A 49 5.83 -8.07 13.36
CA GLU A 49 7.25 -7.72 13.26
C GLU A 49 8.16 -8.94 13.08
N ARG A 50 7.78 -10.10 13.63
CA ARG A 50 8.58 -11.33 13.59
C ARG A 50 8.49 -12.00 12.21
N THR A 51 7.28 -12.11 11.64
CA THR A 51 7.10 -12.72 10.31
C THR A 51 7.15 -11.71 9.17
N ARG A 52 7.19 -10.41 9.50
CA ARG A 52 7.07 -9.27 8.57
C ARG A 52 5.85 -9.41 7.66
N ASN A 53 4.72 -9.79 8.24
CA ASN A 53 3.42 -9.85 7.57
C ASN A 53 2.58 -8.62 7.92
N ILE A 54 1.80 -8.15 6.95
CA ILE A 54 0.81 -7.07 7.13
C ILE A 54 -0.60 -7.61 6.89
N TYR A 55 -1.56 -7.00 7.58
CA TYR A 55 -2.99 -7.30 7.50
C TYR A 55 -3.76 -5.99 7.32
N MET A 56 -4.74 -5.96 6.42
CA MET A 56 -5.57 -4.79 6.19
C MET A 56 -7.01 -5.06 6.61
N VAL A 57 -7.74 -4.02 7.03
CA VAL A 57 -9.17 -4.07 7.30
C VAL A 57 -9.94 -3.16 6.35
N CYS A 58 -11.05 -3.65 5.80
CA CYS A 58 -12.03 -2.84 5.10
C CYS A 58 -12.94 -2.13 6.11
N ARG A 59 -12.85 -0.80 6.21
CA ARG A 59 -13.54 0.00 7.23
C ARG A 59 -15.08 -0.11 7.14
N GLN A 60 -15.62 -0.34 5.94
CA GLN A 60 -17.06 -0.53 5.74
C GLN A 60 -17.58 -1.92 6.17
N THR A 61 -16.76 -2.97 6.14
CA THR A 61 -17.22 -4.36 6.38
C THR A 61 -16.62 -5.02 7.61
N GLY A 62 -15.62 -4.40 8.24
CA GLY A 62 -14.85 -4.97 9.36
C GLY A 62 -13.99 -6.18 8.98
N LYS A 63 -14.00 -6.61 7.71
CA LYS A 63 -13.28 -7.81 7.27
C LYS A 63 -11.78 -7.52 7.18
N ILE A 64 -10.99 -8.34 7.88
CA ILE A 64 -9.53 -8.34 7.84
C ILE A 64 -9.07 -9.31 6.73
N THR A 65 -7.99 -8.96 6.03
CA THR A 65 -7.35 -9.83 5.03
C THR A 65 -6.61 -11.01 5.70
N TRP A 66 -6.34 -12.06 4.94
CA TRP A 66 -5.23 -12.99 5.23
C TRP A 66 -3.88 -12.22 5.28
N PRO A 67 -2.78 -12.81 5.79
CA PRO A 67 -1.47 -12.13 5.82
C PRO A 67 -0.89 -11.87 4.43
N LEU A 68 -0.11 -10.78 4.30
CA LEU A 68 0.83 -10.55 3.21
C LEU A 68 2.24 -10.30 3.75
N SER A 69 3.20 -11.09 3.27
CA SER A 69 4.61 -10.86 3.53
C SER A 69 5.09 -9.56 2.88
N PHE A 70 5.73 -8.71 3.68
CA PHE A 70 6.36 -7.46 3.24
C PHE A 70 7.32 -7.68 2.07
N LYS A 71 8.07 -8.79 2.05
CA LYS A 71 8.97 -9.14 0.95
C LYS A 71 8.26 -9.25 -0.40
N LYS A 72 7.02 -9.75 -0.44
CA LYS A 72 6.21 -9.78 -1.67
C LYS A 72 5.74 -8.37 -2.06
N LEU A 73 5.43 -7.54 -1.08
CA LEU A 73 5.03 -6.15 -1.31
C LEU A 73 6.21 -5.30 -1.82
N GLU A 74 7.41 -5.46 -1.26
CA GLU A 74 8.66 -4.87 -1.75
C GLU A 74 8.95 -5.25 -3.21
N GLN A 75 8.74 -6.53 -3.57
CA GLN A 75 8.90 -7.00 -4.95
C GLN A 75 7.91 -6.35 -5.92
N VAL A 76 6.63 -6.20 -5.53
CA VAL A 76 5.62 -5.50 -6.32
C VAL A 76 5.98 -4.02 -6.47
N HIS A 77 6.32 -3.35 -5.37
CA HIS A 77 6.78 -1.96 -5.33
C HIS A 77 7.98 -1.72 -6.27
N ALA A 78 9.03 -2.53 -6.14
CA ALA A 78 10.24 -2.41 -6.96
C ALA A 78 9.94 -2.56 -8.46
N ARG A 79 9.09 -3.53 -8.84
CA ARG A 79 8.70 -3.74 -10.24
C ARG A 79 7.88 -2.58 -10.81
N ILE A 80 7.03 -1.93 -10.01
CA ILE A 80 6.29 -0.73 -10.43
C ILE A 80 7.25 0.44 -10.68
N HIS A 81 8.22 0.65 -9.79
CA HIS A 81 9.25 1.69 -9.97
C HIS A 81 10.20 1.39 -11.13
N GLN A 82 10.42 0.12 -11.48
CA GLN A 82 11.15 -0.29 -12.69
C GLN A 82 10.32 -0.20 -13.98
N GLY A 83 9.01 0.07 -13.89
CA GLY A 83 8.10 0.02 -15.04
C GLY A 83 7.79 -1.40 -15.56
N SER A 84 8.26 -2.46 -14.87
CA SER A 84 8.06 -3.87 -15.25
C SER A 84 6.75 -4.48 -14.69
N LEU A 85 5.90 -3.64 -14.12
CA LEU A 85 4.56 -3.96 -13.61
C LEU A 85 3.68 -2.70 -13.60
N GLY A 86 2.44 -2.80 -14.09
CA GLY A 86 1.46 -1.73 -13.96
C GLY A 86 0.97 -1.53 -12.52
N LEU A 87 0.75 -0.28 -12.10
CA LEU A 87 0.04 0.04 -10.85
C LEU A 87 -1.48 -0.10 -11.06
N SER A 88 -1.91 -1.34 -11.35
CA SER A 88 -3.29 -1.72 -11.60
C SER A 88 -3.67 -2.92 -10.74
N ALA A 89 -4.94 -2.97 -10.31
CA ALA A 89 -5.43 -4.08 -9.51
C ALA A 89 -5.28 -5.40 -10.26
N TYR A 90 -5.58 -5.42 -11.56
CA TYR A 90 -5.51 -6.59 -12.42
C TYR A 90 -4.10 -7.20 -12.53
N GLU A 91 -3.05 -6.38 -12.64
CA GLU A 91 -1.68 -6.88 -12.76
C GLU A 91 -1.10 -7.33 -11.41
N ILE A 92 -1.41 -6.62 -10.33
CA ILE A 92 -0.97 -7.02 -8.98
C ILE A 92 -1.71 -8.30 -8.55
N GLU A 93 -2.99 -8.46 -8.90
CA GLU A 93 -3.78 -9.67 -8.66
C GLU A 93 -3.15 -10.92 -9.30
N LYS A 94 -2.51 -10.80 -10.47
CA LYS A 94 -1.79 -11.92 -11.11
C LYS A 94 -0.56 -12.39 -10.34
N LEU A 95 0.08 -11.51 -9.56
CA LEU A 95 1.27 -11.82 -8.77
C LEU A 95 0.91 -12.24 -7.34
N ILE A 96 -0.10 -11.59 -6.78
CA ILE A 96 -0.60 -11.81 -5.44
C ILE A 96 -2.13 -11.88 -5.54
N PRO A 97 -2.69 -13.07 -5.82
CA PRO A 97 -4.13 -13.25 -5.90
C PRO A 97 -4.82 -12.74 -4.64
N THR A 98 -6.03 -12.22 -4.83
CA THR A 98 -6.93 -11.59 -3.85
C THR A 98 -6.44 -10.29 -3.22
N TRP A 99 -5.26 -9.78 -3.59
CA TRP A 99 -4.65 -8.56 -3.04
C TRP A 99 -4.65 -7.35 -3.98
N GLY A 100 -4.97 -7.51 -5.27
CA GLY A 100 -4.78 -6.48 -6.29
C GLY A 100 -5.45 -5.15 -5.96
N ASN A 101 -6.71 -5.19 -5.49
CA ASN A 101 -7.49 -4.01 -5.11
C ASN A 101 -6.90 -3.28 -3.87
N TYR A 102 -6.39 -4.04 -2.90
CA TYR A 102 -5.84 -3.52 -1.65
C TYR A 102 -4.48 -2.86 -1.87
N LEU A 103 -3.59 -3.55 -2.58
CA LEU A 103 -2.22 -3.08 -2.81
C LEU A 103 -2.13 -1.93 -3.79
N THR A 104 -2.96 -1.92 -4.84
CA THR A 104 -3.02 -0.76 -5.73
C THR A 104 -3.45 0.49 -4.97
N GLY A 105 -4.41 0.36 -4.05
CA GLY A 105 -4.83 1.44 -3.16
C GLY A 105 -3.70 1.95 -2.25
N LEU A 106 -3.06 1.04 -1.51
CA LEU A 106 -1.92 1.37 -0.64
C LEU A 106 -0.78 2.05 -1.41
N LEU A 107 -0.35 1.47 -2.52
CA LEU A 107 0.80 1.96 -3.29
C LEU A 107 0.50 3.33 -3.93
N ARG A 108 -0.72 3.54 -4.46
CA ARG A 108 -1.18 4.88 -4.91
C ARG A 108 -1.15 5.89 -3.77
N PHE A 109 -1.64 5.52 -2.58
CA PHE A 109 -1.65 6.39 -1.40
C PHE A 109 -0.23 6.79 -0.96
N LEU A 110 0.71 5.84 -1.00
CA LEU A 110 2.13 6.06 -0.69
C LEU A 110 2.90 6.83 -1.79
N GLY A 111 2.25 7.25 -2.86
CA GLY A 111 2.89 8.02 -3.93
C GLY A 111 3.64 7.18 -4.97
N CYS A 112 3.46 5.86 -5.00
CA CYS A 112 4.00 5.02 -6.08
C CYS A 112 3.47 5.53 -7.42
N ARG A 113 4.38 5.81 -8.35
CA ARG A 113 4.07 6.18 -9.73
C ARG A 113 4.98 5.37 -10.65
N HIS A 114 4.53 5.16 -11.87
CA HIS A 114 5.43 4.67 -12.92
C HIS A 114 6.55 5.68 -13.14
N CYS A 115 7.78 5.21 -13.03
CA CYS A 115 8.91 5.86 -13.67
C CYS A 115 8.73 5.70 -15.19
N LYS A 116 7.98 6.64 -15.80
CA LYS A 116 8.13 6.88 -17.23
C LYS A 116 9.53 7.46 -17.39
N ASN A 117 10.45 6.67 -17.93
CA ASN A 117 11.65 7.22 -18.55
C ASN A 117 11.17 8.07 -19.73
N SER A 118 11.26 9.39 -19.57
CA SER A 118 11.21 10.36 -20.65
C SER A 118 12.58 10.48 -21.30
#